data_AF-A0A844DW98-F1
#
_entry.id   AF-A0A844DW98-F1
#
_cell.length_a   1.000
_cell.length_b   1.000
_cell.length_c   1.000
_cell.angle_alpha   90.00
_cell.angle_beta   90.00
_cell.angle_gamma   90.00
#
_symmetry.space_group_name_H-M   'P 1'
#
loop_
_entity.id
_entity.type
_entity.pdbx_description
1 polymer ?
#
loop_
_entity_poly.entity_id
_entity_poly.type
_entity_poly.pdbx_seq_one_letter_code
_entity_poly.pdbx_strand_id
1 'polypeptide(L)'
;MDASRYFEEMHRAMSAQKNNSSLLLTVKVQDLGGADAYLELRQSPNGRAQVFYSTMGRRNLNFQLFRKGWQLCHNASGEMTGQFPTRAENLLDSADFSACIRDDTLDAGRTEIILRELRRAAGTSRSCLPQSAREGAMITVESFVGRGGEWNYWSTRAADCLPIAAILCWLGDFLAGTERRTLQSSPEAMALAARWQAELASPFAQPADCAQRPARTVSPSAPRRAAQQVQNPRWQSILAVLATV
;
A
#
# COMPACT_ATOMS: atom_id res chain seq x y z
N MET A 1 -0.54 5.89 -29.48
CA MET A 1 -0.61 5.71 -28.02
C MET A 1 0.47 6.57 -27.41
N ASP A 2 0.16 7.39 -26.41
CA ASP A 2 1.20 8.16 -25.70
C ASP A 2 2.03 7.21 -24.82
N ALA A 3 3.31 7.54 -24.60
CA ALA A 3 4.28 6.70 -23.90
C ALA A 3 3.76 6.28 -22.52
N SER A 4 3.18 7.22 -21.74
CA SER A 4 2.60 6.93 -20.42
C SER A 4 1.51 5.86 -20.47
N ARG A 5 0.65 5.88 -21.50
CA ARG A 5 -0.39 4.85 -21.67
C ARG A 5 0.22 3.50 -22.04
N TYR A 6 1.27 3.48 -22.86
CA TYR A 6 1.96 2.25 -23.21
C TYR A 6 2.64 1.60 -21.99
N PHE A 7 3.23 2.38 -21.08
CA PHE A 7 3.81 1.84 -19.83
C PHE A 7 2.76 1.26 -18.89
N GLU A 8 1.60 1.92 -18.79
CA GLU A 8 0.48 1.39 -18.01
C GLU A 8 -0.04 0.08 -18.59
N GLU A 9 -0.18 0.00 -19.92
CA GLU A 9 -0.58 -1.24 -20.61
C GLU A 9 0.49 -2.35 -20.43
N MET A 10 1.78 -2.01 -20.47
CA MET A 10 2.86 -2.96 -20.14
C MET A 10 2.76 -3.47 -18.70
N HIS A 11 2.56 -2.58 -17.72
CA HIS A 11 2.36 -2.99 -16.33
C HIS A 11 1.18 -3.96 -16.21
N ARG A 12 0.03 -3.59 -16.79
CA ARG A 12 -1.18 -4.40 -16.74
C ARG A 12 -0.98 -5.76 -17.42
N ALA A 13 -0.33 -5.81 -18.58
CA ALA A 13 -0.06 -7.05 -19.31
C ALA A 13 0.82 -8.00 -18.48
N MET A 14 1.84 -7.48 -17.80
CA MET A 14 2.68 -8.30 -16.91
C MET A 14 1.96 -8.72 -15.63
N SER A 15 1.20 -7.81 -15.02
CA SER A 15 0.39 -8.13 -13.84
C SER A 15 -0.67 -9.17 -14.17
N ALA A 16 -1.27 -9.10 -15.37
CA ALA A 16 -2.25 -10.07 -15.84
C ALA A 16 -1.68 -11.48 -15.94
N GLN A 17 -0.37 -11.67 -16.10
CA GLN A 17 0.25 -13.01 -16.03
C GLN A 17 0.12 -13.64 -14.62
N LYS A 18 -0.25 -12.88 -13.59
CA LYS A 18 -0.49 -13.32 -12.20
C LYS A 18 -1.95 -13.78 -11.99
N ASN A 19 -2.34 -14.79 -12.76
CA ASN A 19 -3.73 -15.28 -12.90
C ASN A 19 -4.42 -15.77 -11.61
N ASN A 20 -3.69 -16.03 -10.53
CA ASN A 20 -4.21 -16.65 -9.30
C ASN A 20 -4.25 -15.69 -8.10
N SER A 21 -4.56 -14.41 -8.32
CA SER A 21 -4.68 -13.43 -7.24
C SER A 21 -5.76 -12.37 -7.52
N SER A 22 -6.48 -11.96 -6.48
CA SER A 22 -7.43 -10.85 -6.55
C SER A 22 -6.71 -9.52 -6.35
N LEU A 23 -7.00 -8.54 -7.20
CA LEU A 23 -6.55 -7.17 -7.03
C LEU A 23 -7.30 -6.52 -5.86
N LEU A 24 -6.56 -5.94 -4.91
CA LEU A 24 -7.12 -5.22 -3.75
C LEU A 24 -7.06 -3.71 -3.95
N LEU A 25 -5.95 -3.21 -4.48
CA LEU A 25 -5.64 -1.79 -4.61
C LEU A 25 -4.74 -1.56 -5.83
N THR A 26 -4.99 -0.51 -6.59
CA THR A 26 -4.03 0.08 -7.55
C THR A 26 -3.59 1.44 -7.03
N VAL A 27 -2.34 1.80 -7.29
CA VAL A 27 -1.77 3.10 -6.94
C VAL A 27 -1.00 3.62 -8.14
N LYS A 28 -1.39 4.79 -8.63
CA LYS A 28 -0.69 5.52 -9.68
C LYS A 28 -0.13 6.81 -9.09
N VAL A 29 1.17 7.01 -9.25
CA VAL A 29 1.86 8.25 -8.86
C VAL A 29 2.32 8.91 -10.15
N GLN A 30 1.91 10.14 -10.37
CA GLN A 30 2.32 10.96 -11.50
C GLN A 30 3.05 12.19 -10.99
N ASP A 31 4.35 12.27 -11.22
CA ASP A 31 5.13 13.46 -10.90
C ASP A 31 5.20 14.44 -12.09
N LEU A 32 5.59 15.68 -11.80
CA LEU A 32 5.76 16.73 -12.82
C LEU A 32 6.94 16.47 -13.77
N GLY A 33 7.80 15.49 -13.47
CA GLY A 33 8.97 15.12 -14.25
C GLY A 33 8.71 13.97 -15.24
N GLY A 34 7.48 13.44 -15.29
CA GLY A 34 7.09 12.32 -16.14
C GLY A 34 7.58 10.96 -15.62
N ALA A 35 7.93 10.86 -14.33
CA ALA A 35 8.11 9.57 -13.68
C ALA A 35 6.76 9.11 -13.12
N ASP A 36 6.22 8.10 -13.78
CA ASP A 36 5.01 7.43 -13.34
C ASP A 36 5.40 6.17 -12.56
N ALA A 37 4.88 6.01 -11.34
CA ALA A 37 4.91 4.73 -10.63
C ALA A 37 3.53 4.11 -10.62
N TYR A 38 3.49 2.81 -10.84
CA TYR A 38 2.26 2.02 -10.76
C TYR A 38 2.50 0.81 -9.86
N LEU A 39 1.66 0.70 -8.83
CA LEU A 39 1.66 -0.38 -7.86
C LEU A 39 0.31 -1.06 -7.83
N GLU A 40 0.33 -2.36 -7.60
CA GLU A 40 -0.84 -3.17 -7.31
C GLU A 40 -0.61 -3.91 -5.99
N LEU A 41 -1.60 -3.88 -5.11
CA LEU A 41 -1.68 -4.80 -3.98
C LEU A 41 -2.62 -5.92 -4.39
N ARG A 42 -2.12 -7.16 -4.38
CA ARG A 42 -2.89 -8.35 -4.76
C ARG A 42 -2.92 -9.35 -3.62
N GLN A 43 -3.95 -10.18 -3.56
CA GLN A 43 -4.07 -11.25 -2.57
C GLN A 43 -4.31 -12.58 -3.27
N SER A 44 -3.50 -13.59 -2.96
CA SER A 44 -3.72 -14.95 -3.43
C SER A 44 -4.81 -15.67 -2.63
N PRO A 45 -5.41 -16.75 -3.16
CA PRO A 45 -6.48 -17.51 -2.49
C PRO A 45 -6.14 -18.01 -1.08
N ASN A 46 -4.86 -18.20 -0.77
CA ASN A 46 -4.37 -18.58 0.56
C ASN A 46 -4.28 -17.40 1.55
N GLY A 47 -4.76 -16.21 1.16
CA GLY A 47 -4.78 -15.01 1.99
C GLY A 47 -3.47 -14.19 1.99
N ARG A 48 -2.40 -14.66 1.35
CA ARG A 48 -1.14 -13.91 1.26
C ARG A 48 -1.29 -12.70 0.34
N ALA A 49 -0.85 -11.54 0.80
CA ALA A 49 -0.80 -10.35 -0.03
C ALA A 49 0.60 -10.10 -0.60
N GLN A 50 0.63 -9.57 -1.81
CA GLN A 50 1.84 -9.22 -2.55
C GLN A 50 1.71 -7.80 -3.08
N VAL A 51 2.80 -7.04 -2.95
CA VAL A 51 2.97 -5.74 -3.58
C VAL A 51 3.67 -5.97 -4.90
N PHE A 52 2.93 -5.76 -5.98
CA PHE A 52 3.45 -5.78 -7.33
C PHE A 52 3.73 -4.35 -7.75
N TYR A 53 4.96 -4.04 -8.14
CA TYR A 53 5.27 -2.71 -8.67
C TYR A 53 6.18 -2.81 -9.88
N SER A 54 5.98 -1.92 -10.83
CA SER A 54 6.87 -1.80 -11.97
C SER A 54 7.59 -0.46 -11.94
N THR A 55 8.88 -0.51 -12.22
CA THR A 55 9.69 0.69 -12.46
C THR A 55 9.55 1.18 -13.90
N MET A 56 8.56 0.69 -14.65
CA MET A 56 8.43 0.93 -16.09
C MET A 56 8.15 2.36 -16.50
N GLY A 57 7.42 3.13 -15.69
CA GLY A 57 7.18 4.55 -15.97
C GLY A 57 8.36 5.47 -15.64
N ARG A 58 9.54 4.92 -15.29
CA ARG A 58 10.74 5.73 -15.08
C ARG A 58 11.29 6.23 -16.40
N ARG A 59 11.64 7.51 -16.44
CA ARG A 59 12.26 8.17 -17.61
C ARG A 59 13.38 7.36 -18.27
N ASN A 60 14.27 6.73 -17.50
CA ASN A 60 15.35 5.90 -18.05
C ASN A 60 14.86 4.60 -18.67
N LEU A 61 13.81 3.98 -18.12
CA LEU A 61 13.25 2.77 -18.69
C LEU A 61 12.39 3.07 -19.92
N ASN A 62 11.74 4.24 -19.98
CA ASN A 62 11.08 4.72 -21.20
C ASN A 62 12.06 4.65 -22.38
N PHE A 63 13.28 5.17 -22.22
CA PHE A 63 14.32 5.09 -23.25
C PHE A 63 14.76 3.66 -23.59
N GLN A 64 14.86 2.76 -22.61
CA GLN A 64 15.19 1.35 -22.86
C GLN A 64 14.09 0.65 -23.66
N LEU A 65 12.82 0.92 -23.34
CA LEU A 65 11.67 0.39 -24.07
C LEU A 65 11.61 0.91 -25.51
N PHE A 66 11.84 2.21 -25.71
CA PHE A 66 11.98 2.79 -27.05
C PHE A 66 13.14 2.17 -27.82
N ARG A 67 14.30 1.97 -27.16
CA ARG A 67 15.45 1.30 -27.76
C ARG A 67 15.11 -0.14 -28.17
N LYS A 68 14.41 -0.89 -27.33
CA LYS A 68 14.01 -2.28 -27.61
C LYS A 68 13.02 -2.34 -28.77
N GLY A 69 11.97 -1.53 -28.74
CA GLY A 69 11.04 -1.47 -29.86
C GLY A 69 11.71 -0.97 -31.15
N TRP A 70 12.66 -0.04 -31.07
CA TRP A 70 13.47 0.37 -32.23
C TRP A 70 14.24 -0.81 -32.83
N GLN A 71 14.92 -1.61 -31.98
CA GLN A 71 15.64 -2.81 -32.39
C GLN A 71 14.74 -3.88 -33.04
N LEU A 72 13.46 -3.93 -32.66
CA LEU A 72 12.49 -4.84 -33.29
C LEU A 72 12.02 -4.36 -34.67
N CYS A 73 12.10 -3.06 -34.94
CA CYS A 73 11.63 -2.47 -36.19
C CYS A 73 12.73 -2.28 -37.23
N HIS A 74 14.00 -2.35 -36.82
CA HIS A 74 15.14 -2.04 -37.67
C HIS A 74 16.10 -3.21 -37.77
N ASN A 75 16.62 -3.45 -38.98
CA ASN A 75 17.69 -4.41 -39.18
C ASN A 75 19.05 -3.83 -38.72
N ALA A 76 20.13 -4.60 -38.85
CA ALA A 76 21.47 -4.18 -38.42
C ALA A 76 22.02 -2.97 -39.20
N SER A 77 21.53 -2.72 -40.43
CA SER A 77 21.86 -1.52 -41.23
C SER A 77 21.04 -0.29 -40.83
N GLY A 78 20.07 -0.42 -39.91
CA GLY A 78 19.21 0.67 -39.47
C GLY A 78 18.05 0.96 -40.43
N GLU A 79 17.75 0.06 -41.37
CA GLU A 79 16.59 0.17 -42.25
C GLU A 79 15.35 -0.34 -41.53
N MET A 80 14.24 0.38 -41.69
CA MET A 80 12.96 0.00 -41.11
C MET A 80 12.40 -1.23 -41.84
N THR A 81 12.35 -2.35 -41.14
CA THR A 81 11.90 -3.67 -41.65
C THR A 81 10.66 -4.19 -40.93
N GLY A 82 10.25 -3.54 -39.84
CA GLY A 82 9.07 -3.90 -39.05
C GLY A 82 8.33 -2.68 -38.49
N GLN A 83 7.31 -2.93 -37.68
CA GLN A 83 6.53 -1.90 -37.00
C GLN A 83 6.72 -1.98 -35.49
N PHE A 84 6.68 -0.82 -34.83
CA PHE A 84 6.77 -0.77 -33.38
C PHE A 84 5.57 -1.51 -32.79
N PRO A 85 5.77 -2.38 -31.78
CA PRO A 85 4.68 -3.14 -31.18
C PRO A 85 3.52 -2.23 -30.77
N THR A 86 2.34 -2.47 -31.35
CA THR A 86 1.13 -1.68 -31.06
C THR A 86 0.46 -2.12 -29.76
N ARG A 87 0.91 -3.23 -29.18
CA ARG A 87 0.41 -3.86 -27.96
C ARG A 87 1.58 -4.23 -27.06
N ALA A 88 1.37 -4.06 -25.76
CA ALA A 88 2.35 -4.37 -24.73
C ALA A 88 2.79 -5.84 -24.77
N GLU A 89 1.85 -6.76 -24.95
CA GLU A 89 2.09 -8.21 -24.93
C GLU A 89 3.13 -8.62 -25.97
N ASN A 90 3.05 -8.06 -27.18
CA ASN A 90 3.99 -8.35 -28.26
C ASN A 90 5.44 -7.97 -27.88
N LEU A 91 5.62 -6.91 -27.10
CA LEU A 91 6.94 -6.50 -26.63
C LEU A 91 7.43 -7.40 -25.49
N LEU A 92 6.52 -7.81 -24.58
CA LEU A 92 6.82 -8.76 -23.50
C LEU A 92 7.19 -10.15 -24.02
N ASP A 93 6.59 -10.61 -25.12
CA ASP A 93 6.93 -11.90 -25.75
C ASP A 93 8.34 -11.89 -26.37
N SER A 94 8.82 -10.71 -26.76
CA SER A 94 10.09 -10.52 -27.46
C SER A 94 11.28 -10.19 -26.56
N ALA A 95 11.03 -9.80 -25.30
CA ALA A 95 12.07 -9.34 -24.39
C ALA A 95 11.72 -9.59 -22.92
N ASP A 96 12.73 -9.96 -22.14
CA ASP A 96 12.59 -10.15 -20.70
C ASP A 96 12.64 -8.80 -19.97
N PHE A 97 11.53 -8.46 -19.31
CA PHE A 97 11.41 -7.29 -18.44
C PHE A 97 11.25 -7.66 -16.96
N SER A 98 11.52 -8.90 -16.57
CA SER A 98 11.40 -9.38 -15.20
C SER A 98 12.19 -8.52 -14.20
N ALA A 99 13.36 -8.02 -14.61
CA ALA A 99 14.18 -7.11 -13.79
C ALA A 99 13.53 -5.75 -13.50
N CYS A 100 12.52 -5.35 -14.29
CA CYS A 100 11.82 -4.07 -14.15
C CYS A 100 10.57 -4.17 -13.27
N ILE A 101 10.25 -5.38 -12.82
CA ILE A 101 9.08 -5.74 -12.04
C ILE A 101 9.53 -6.31 -10.71
N ARG A 102 8.77 -6.00 -9.67
CA ARG A 102 8.98 -6.55 -8.35
C ARG A 102 7.66 -7.06 -7.82
N ASP A 103 7.76 -8.18 -7.12
CA ASP A 103 6.65 -8.96 -6.59
C ASP A 103 7.04 -9.37 -5.18
N ASP A 104 6.80 -8.47 -4.24
CA ASP A 104 7.29 -8.56 -2.87
C ASP A 104 6.15 -8.97 -1.94
N THR A 105 6.42 -9.90 -1.00
CA THR A 105 5.41 -10.35 -0.04
C THR A 105 5.13 -9.27 1.00
N LEU A 106 3.86 -9.04 1.30
CA LEU A 106 3.43 -8.17 2.38
C LEU A 106 3.13 -8.98 3.65
N ASP A 107 3.57 -8.45 4.80
CA ASP A 107 3.26 -9.00 6.11
C ASP A 107 1.73 -9.18 6.32
N ALA A 108 1.35 -10.26 7.00
CA ALA A 108 -0.05 -10.60 7.25
C ALA A 108 -0.74 -9.57 8.16
N GLY A 109 -0.05 -9.04 9.18
CA GLY A 109 -0.59 -8.01 10.06
C GLY A 109 -0.86 -6.70 9.33
N ARG A 110 0.10 -6.24 8.51
CA ARG A 110 -0.08 -5.09 7.61
C ARG A 110 -1.23 -5.32 6.64
N THR A 111 -1.34 -6.53 6.08
CA THR A 111 -2.43 -6.91 5.16
C THR A 111 -3.79 -6.77 5.83
N GLU A 112 -3.94 -7.27 7.05
CA GLU A 112 -5.20 -7.19 7.79
C GLU A 112 -5.61 -5.75 8.07
N ILE A 113 -4.66 -4.90 8.50
CA ILE A 113 -4.92 -3.48 8.74
C ILE A 113 -5.30 -2.77 7.44
N ILE A 114 -4.57 -3.01 6.34
CA ILE A 114 -4.91 -2.42 5.03
C ILE A 114 -6.34 -2.83 4.63
N LEU A 115 -6.67 -4.11 4.69
CA LEU A 115 -8.02 -4.58 4.34
C LEU A 115 -9.09 -3.95 5.23
N ARG A 116 -8.84 -3.81 6.53
CA ARG A 116 -9.75 -3.15 7.47
C ARG A 116 -10.01 -1.70 7.06
N GLU A 117 -8.95 -0.92 6.81
CA GLU A 117 -9.09 0.49 6.45
C GLU A 117 -9.72 0.68 5.06
N LEU A 118 -9.38 -0.18 4.09
CA LEU A 118 -10.02 -0.17 2.76
C LEU A 118 -11.52 -0.51 2.84
N ARG A 119 -11.92 -1.50 3.67
CA ARG A 119 -13.35 -1.81 3.90
C ARG A 119 -14.07 -0.65 4.58
N ARG A 120 -13.42 0.01 5.53
CA ARG A 120 -13.98 1.19 6.22
C ARG A 120 -14.21 2.36 5.26
N ALA A 121 -13.32 2.53 4.29
CA ALA A 121 -13.42 3.57 3.27
C ALA A 121 -14.27 3.16 2.05
N ALA A 122 -14.80 1.93 2.01
CA ALA A 122 -15.48 1.40 0.83
C ALA A 122 -16.79 2.14 0.50
N GLY A 123 -16.95 2.52 -0.77
CA GLY A 123 -18.03 3.35 -1.29
C GLY A 123 -17.78 4.85 -1.09
N THR A 124 -16.60 5.25 -0.63
CA THR A 124 -16.19 6.67 -0.64
C THR A 124 -15.32 6.94 -1.86
N SER A 125 -15.52 8.11 -2.45
CA SER A 125 -14.62 8.64 -3.48
C SER A 125 -14.24 10.06 -3.10
N ARG A 126 -12.97 10.41 -3.28
CA ARG A 126 -12.48 11.76 -3.00
C ARG A 126 -11.55 12.19 -4.12
N SER A 127 -11.81 13.36 -4.68
CA SER A 127 -10.90 13.99 -5.63
C SER A 127 -10.57 15.37 -5.10
N CYS A 128 -9.28 15.67 -4.93
CA CYS A 128 -8.85 17.05 -4.76
C CYS A 128 -8.38 17.59 -6.11
N LEU A 129 -9.19 18.51 -6.67
CA LEU A 129 -8.80 19.25 -7.87
C LEU A 129 -7.53 20.07 -7.58
N PRO A 130 -6.58 20.16 -8.52
CA PRO A 130 -5.41 21.03 -8.37
C PRO A 130 -5.84 22.46 -8.11
N GLN A 131 -5.23 23.10 -7.10
CA GLN A 131 -5.27 24.56 -7.00
C GLN A 131 -4.16 25.18 -7.86
N SER A 132 -3.06 24.43 -8.10
CA SER A 132 -1.96 24.82 -8.97
C SER A 132 -1.16 23.61 -9.47
N ALA A 133 -0.50 23.75 -10.63
CA ALA A 133 0.35 22.72 -11.22
C ALA A 133 1.67 22.44 -10.46
N ARG A 134 1.86 23.03 -9.27
CA ARG A 134 3.11 22.94 -8.47
C ARG A 134 2.96 22.18 -7.15
N GLU A 135 1.85 21.48 -6.94
CA GLU A 135 1.47 20.87 -5.66
C GLU A 135 2.09 19.50 -5.36
N GLY A 136 3.12 19.10 -6.11
CA GLY A 136 3.81 17.81 -5.93
C GLY A 136 3.35 16.77 -6.94
N ALA A 137 3.35 15.50 -6.56
CA ALA A 137 2.87 14.42 -7.42
C ALA A 137 1.37 14.18 -7.21
N MET A 138 0.65 13.92 -8.30
CA MET A 138 -0.72 13.42 -8.21
C MET A 138 -0.66 11.93 -7.87
N ILE A 139 -1.46 11.52 -6.89
CA ILE A 139 -1.60 10.13 -6.48
C ILE A 139 -3.05 9.71 -6.67
N THR A 140 -3.26 8.71 -7.52
CA THR A 140 -4.54 8.05 -7.74
C THR A 140 -4.52 6.68 -7.11
N VAL A 141 -5.53 6.37 -6.31
CA VAL A 141 -5.69 5.10 -5.62
C VAL A 141 -7.07 4.55 -5.94
N GLU A 142 -7.15 3.35 -6.51
CA GLU A 142 -8.41 2.63 -6.72
C GLU A 142 -8.42 1.37 -5.86
N SER A 143 -9.43 1.24 -5.00
CA SER A 143 -9.67 0.05 -4.19
C SER A 143 -10.75 -0.82 -4.83
N PHE A 144 -10.52 -2.13 -4.79
CA PHE A 144 -11.46 -3.15 -5.25
C PHE A 144 -12.06 -3.94 -4.08
N VAL A 145 -11.79 -3.49 -2.84
CA VAL A 145 -12.27 -4.14 -1.63
C VAL A 145 -13.70 -3.68 -1.31
N GLY A 146 -14.61 -4.64 -1.08
CA GLY A 146 -16.00 -4.36 -0.73
C GLY A 146 -16.75 -3.66 -1.87
N ARG A 147 -17.27 -2.45 -1.61
CA ARG A 147 -17.90 -1.62 -2.65
C ARG A 147 -16.89 -0.86 -3.52
N GLY A 148 -15.59 -1.07 -3.31
CA GLY A 148 -14.51 -0.33 -3.95
C GLY A 148 -14.37 1.11 -3.43
N GLY A 149 -13.51 1.89 -4.05
CA GLY A 149 -13.33 3.31 -3.73
C GLY A 149 -12.25 3.95 -4.60
N GLU A 150 -12.30 5.25 -4.77
CA GLU A 150 -11.34 5.99 -5.61
C GLU A 150 -10.89 7.28 -4.91
N TRP A 151 -9.59 7.43 -4.71
CA TRP A 151 -9.01 8.62 -4.11
C TRP A 151 -7.95 9.22 -5.03
N ASN A 152 -8.14 10.49 -5.36
CA ASN A 152 -7.20 11.30 -6.13
C ASN A 152 -6.73 12.44 -5.23
N TYR A 153 -5.45 12.43 -4.86
CA TYR A 153 -4.89 13.50 -4.06
C TYR A 153 -3.42 13.84 -4.34
N TRP A 154 -3.04 15.08 -4.04
CA TRP A 154 -1.66 15.56 -4.17
C TRP A 154 -0.82 15.10 -2.99
N SER A 155 0.45 14.73 -3.24
CA SER A 155 1.38 14.29 -2.20
C SER A 155 1.56 15.30 -1.04
N THR A 156 1.33 16.59 -1.30
CA THR A 156 1.35 17.67 -0.29
C THR A 156 0.06 17.79 0.54
N ARG A 157 -1.03 17.14 0.10
CA ARG A 157 -2.38 17.20 0.71
C ARG A 157 -2.87 15.85 1.21
N ALA A 158 -1.96 14.95 1.53
CA ALA A 158 -2.28 13.58 1.93
C ALA A 158 -3.19 13.48 3.18
N ALA A 159 -3.21 14.51 4.04
CA ALA A 159 -4.10 14.59 5.21
C ALA A 159 -5.59 14.46 4.83
N ASP A 160 -5.99 14.93 3.63
CA ASP A 160 -7.36 14.81 3.13
C ASP A 160 -7.78 13.33 2.91
N CYS A 161 -6.82 12.42 2.78
CA CYS A 161 -7.06 10.98 2.65
C CYS A 161 -6.21 10.18 3.64
N LEU A 162 -6.08 10.66 4.89
CA LEU A 162 -5.06 10.19 5.84
C LEU A 162 -4.93 8.65 5.99
N PRO A 163 -6.01 7.84 6.13
CA PRO A 163 -5.86 6.38 6.20
C PRO A 163 -5.29 5.79 4.91
N ILE A 164 -5.72 6.28 3.75
CA ILE A 164 -5.20 5.84 2.45
C ILE A 164 -3.73 6.24 2.30
N ALA A 165 -3.38 7.48 2.68
CA ALA A 165 -2.00 7.93 2.67
C ALA A 165 -1.08 7.11 3.59
N ALA A 166 -1.57 6.69 4.76
CA ALA A 166 -0.82 5.82 5.66
C ALA A 166 -0.62 4.41 5.09
N ILE A 167 -1.61 3.86 4.36
CA ILE A 167 -1.42 2.63 3.57
C ILE A 167 -0.29 2.83 2.54
N LEU A 168 -0.29 3.95 1.82
CA LEU A 168 0.75 4.25 0.84
C LEU A 168 2.13 4.41 1.47
N CYS A 169 2.21 4.91 2.70
CA CYS A 169 3.48 4.98 3.44
C CYS A 169 4.08 3.57 3.62
N TRP A 170 3.28 2.57 4.01
CA TRP A 170 3.74 1.18 4.07
C TRP A 170 4.07 0.59 2.71
N LEU A 171 3.29 0.87 1.66
CA LEU A 171 3.62 0.40 0.30
C LEU A 171 4.91 1.04 -0.23
N GLY A 172 5.21 2.28 0.19
CA GLY A 172 6.46 2.96 -0.10
C GLY A 172 7.70 2.22 0.42
N ASP A 173 7.57 1.31 1.38
CA ASP A 173 8.70 0.51 1.87
C ASP A 173 9.32 -0.38 0.78
N PHE A 174 8.52 -0.78 -0.20
CA PHE A 174 8.95 -1.58 -1.36
C PHE A 174 9.54 -0.74 -2.49
N LEU A 175 9.36 0.58 -2.43
CA LEU A 175 9.87 1.50 -3.43
C LEU A 175 11.25 2.05 -3.06
N ALA A 176 11.94 2.61 -4.05
CA ALA A 176 13.20 3.31 -3.88
C ALA A 176 13.16 4.66 -4.59
N GLY A 177 14.01 5.61 -4.16
CA GLY A 177 14.19 6.87 -4.86
C GLY A 177 13.06 7.87 -4.61
N THR A 178 12.61 8.55 -5.68
CA THR A 178 11.64 9.65 -5.59
C THR A 178 10.26 9.13 -5.27
N GLU A 179 9.88 7.97 -5.78
CA GLU A 179 8.54 7.40 -5.62
C GLU A 179 8.27 7.03 -4.15
N ARG A 180 9.27 6.45 -3.47
CA ARG A 180 9.21 6.24 -2.01
C ARG A 180 9.02 7.56 -1.26
N ARG A 181 9.86 8.57 -1.56
CA ARG A 181 9.78 9.88 -0.90
C ARG A 181 8.42 10.54 -1.11
N THR A 182 7.83 10.38 -2.29
CA THR A 182 6.50 10.90 -2.63
C THR A 182 5.40 10.21 -1.84
N LEU A 183 5.41 8.87 -1.74
CA LEU A 183 4.39 8.15 -0.96
C LEU A 183 4.54 8.39 0.55
N GLN A 184 5.74 8.70 1.02
CA GLN A 184 6.09 8.93 2.42
C GLN A 184 6.25 10.43 2.77
N SER A 185 5.72 11.34 1.94
CA SER A 185 5.95 12.79 2.10
C SER A 185 5.16 13.42 3.24
N SER A 186 4.08 12.78 3.71
CA SER A 186 3.20 13.33 4.75
C SER A 186 3.62 12.82 6.14
N PRO A 187 4.02 13.73 7.05
CA PRO A 187 4.39 13.35 8.43
C PRO A 187 3.23 12.72 9.20
N GLU A 188 2.00 13.19 8.98
CA GLU A 188 0.81 12.66 9.64
C GLU A 188 0.50 11.23 9.20
N ALA A 189 0.61 10.96 7.89
CA ALA A 189 0.42 9.62 7.34
C ALA A 189 1.50 8.66 7.83
N MET A 190 2.76 9.11 7.89
CA MET A 190 3.87 8.35 8.45
C MET A 190 3.67 8.05 9.94
N ALA A 191 3.20 9.02 10.72
CA ALA A 191 2.91 8.83 12.14
C ALA A 191 1.77 7.81 12.36
N LEU A 192 0.71 7.87 11.52
CA LEU A 192 -0.38 6.90 11.55
C LEU A 192 0.12 5.49 11.20
N ALA A 193 0.90 5.34 10.14
CA ALA A 193 1.49 4.07 9.74
C ALA A 193 2.44 3.49 10.81
N ALA A 194 3.22 4.35 11.47
CA ALA A 194 4.07 3.96 12.60
C ALA A 194 3.26 3.50 13.81
N ARG A 195 2.13 4.16 14.11
CA ARG A 195 1.23 3.74 15.19
C ARG A 195 0.64 2.35 14.92
N TRP A 196 0.17 2.09 13.70
CA TRP A 196 -0.27 0.75 13.32
C TRP A 196 0.85 -0.29 13.43
N GLN A 197 2.08 0.07 13.05
CA GLN A 197 3.23 -0.83 13.19
C GLN A 197 3.52 -1.14 14.67
N ALA A 198 3.37 -0.16 15.56
CA ALA A 198 3.50 -0.34 17.00
C ALA A 198 2.36 -1.20 17.59
N GLU A 199 1.12 -1.05 17.09
CA GLU A 199 0.00 -1.92 17.44
C GLU A 199 0.29 -3.38 17.08
N LEU A 200 0.83 -3.64 15.88
CA LEU A 200 1.22 -5.00 15.46
C LEU A 200 2.38 -5.58 16.29
N ALA A 201 3.31 -4.73 16.74
CA ALA A 201 4.43 -5.15 17.58
C ALA A 201 4.06 -5.30 19.07
N SER A 202 2.87 -4.83 19.48
CA SER A 202 2.46 -4.86 20.88
C SER A 202 2.11 -6.29 21.31
N PRO A 203 2.70 -6.80 22.42
CA PRO A 203 2.34 -8.11 22.97
C PRO A 203 0.89 -8.16 23.52
N PHE A 204 0.23 -7.00 23.63
CA PHE A 204 -1.15 -6.86 24.12
C PHE A 204 -2.17 -6.58 23.01
N ALA A 205 -1.79 -6.69 21.73
CA ALA A 205 -2.71 -6.48 20.62
C ALA A 205 -3.88 -7.49 20.71
N GLN A 206 -5.07 -7.02 21.02
CA GLN A 206 -6.28 -7.84 21.02
C GLN A 206 -6.84 -7.95 19.59
N PRO A 207 -7.24 -9.14 19.13
CA PRO A 207 -7.98 -9.28 17.89
C PRO A 207 -9.29 -8.47 17.97
N ALA A 208 -9.59 -7.71 16.92
CA ALA A 208 -10.73 -6.79 16.87
C ALA A 208 -12.11 -7.49 16.98
N ASP A 209 -12.17 -8.82 16.97
CA ASP A 209 -13.40 -9.61 17.00
C ASP A 209 -14.06 -9.76 18.39
N CYS A 210 -13.44 -9.30 19.47
CA CYS A 210 -14.07 -9.41 20.80
C CYS A 210 -15.18 -8.37 21.08
N ALA A 211 -15.43 -7.41 20.19
CA ALA A 211 -16.34 -6.29 20.45
C ALA A 211 -17.77 -6.44 19.89
N GLN A 212 -18.20 -7.64 19.50
CA GLN A 212 -19.60 -7.87 19.09
C GLN A 212 -20.22 -9.06 19.82
N ARG A 213 -20.36 -8.94 21.14
CA ARG A 213 -21.39 -9.68 21.86
C ARG A 213 -22.36 -8.67 22.46
N PRO A 214 -23.63 -8.59 22.01
CA PRO A 214 -24.59 -7.70 22.65
C PRO A 214 -24.75 -8.15 24.10
N ALA A 215 -24.34 -7.28 25.02
CA ALA A 215 -24.52 -7.50 26.44
C ALA A 215 -26.03 -7.58 26.72
N ARG A 216 -26.47 -8.80 27.04
CA ARG A 216 -27.82 -9.09 27.49
C ARG A 216 -28.08 -8.23 28.73
N THR A 217 -29.07 -7.34 28.65
CA THR A 217 -29.50 -6.45 29.72
C THR A 217 -29.91 -7.29 30.92
N VAL A 218 -29.13 -7.25 32.00
CA VAL A 218 -29.50 -7.81 33.30
C VAL A 218 -29.64 -6.64 34.27
N SER A 219 -30.86 -6.45 34.77
CA SER A 219 -31.28 -5.42 35.71
C SER A 219 -30.46 -5.43 37.01
N PRO A 220 -30.30 -4.28 37.69
CA PRO A 220 -29.39 -4.16 38.83
C PRO A 220 -30.05 -4.72 40.10
N SER A 221 -29.35 -5.61 40.80
CA SER A 221 -29.70 -6.07 42.14
C SER A 221 -28.65 -5.58 43.15
N ALA A 222 -29.13 -4.79 44.12
CA ALA A 222 -28.63 -4.40 45.45
C ALA A 222 -27.11 -4.46 45.82
N PRO A 223 -26.61 -3.48 46.60
CA PRO A 223 -25.19 -3.34 46.90
C PRO A 223 -24.67 -4.45 47.84
N ARG A 224 -23.58 -5.11 47.43
CA ARG A 224 -22.79 -5.99 48.31
C ARG A 224 -21.77 -5.17 49.11
N ARG A 225 -21.74 -5.45 50.42
CA ARG A 225 -20.85 -4.86 51.43
C ARG A 225 -19.37 -4.98 51.03
N ALA A 226 -18.61 -3.93 51.32
CA ALA A 226 -17.16 -3.91 51.22
C ALA A 226 -16.52 -5.00 52.09
N ALA A 227 -15.61 -5.78 51.50
CA ALA A 227 -14.78 -6.73 52.22
C ALA A 227 -13.62 -5.99 52.90
N GLN A 228 -13.39 -6.30 54.18
CA GLN A 228 -12.33 -5.72 55.00
C GLN A 228 -10.94 -6.12 54.49
N GLN A 229 -10.03 -5.14 54.46
CA GLN A 229 -8.61 -5.32 54.17
C GLN A 229 -7.94 -6.02 55.37
N VAL A 230 -7.60 -7.31 55.22
CA VAL A 230 -6.78 -8.04 56.19
C VAL A 230 -5.33 -7.60 56.00
N GLN A 231 -4.84 -6.72 56.87
CA GLN A 231 -3.41 -6.40 56.97
C GLN A 231 -2.70 -7.57 57.66
N ASN A 232 -1.85 -8.28 56.92
CA ASN A 232 -1.01 -9.34 57.47
C ASN A 232 0.43 -8.82 57.64
N PRO A 233 0.93 -8.64 58.87
CA PRO A 233 2.23 -8.01 59.14
C PRO A 233 3.44 -8.83 58.69
N ARG A 234 3.27 -10.10 58.29
CA ARG A 234 4.38 -10.96 57.82
C ARG A 234 4.90 -10.65 56.41
N TRP A 235 4.19 -9.86 55.62
CA TRP A 235 4.61 -9.52 54.24
C TRP A 235 5.50 -8.27 54.13
N GLN A 236 5.53 -7.41 55.15
CA GLN A 236 6.39 -6.21 55.14
C GLN A 236 7.89 -6.55 55.28
N SER A 237 8.24 -7.72 55.81
CA SER A 237 9.64 -8.13 55.98
C SER A 237 10.33 -8.59 54.69
N ILE A 238 9.59 -8.98 53.64
CA ILE A 238 10.20 -9.45 52.37
C ILE A 238 10.59 -8.27 51.48
N LEU A 239 9.82 -7.18 51.49
CA LEU A 239 10.13 -5.98 50.71
C LEU A 239 11.30 -5.17 51.28
N ALA A 240 11.60 -5.31 52.58
CA ALA A 240 12.72 -4.63 53.22
C ALA A 240 14.11 -5.26 52.92
N VAL A 241 14.16 -6.54 52.51
CA VAL A 241 15.42 -7.26 52.23
C VAL A 241 15.90 -7.09 50.79
N LEU A 242 15.02 -6.71 49.86
CA LEU A 242 15.37 -6.50 48.44
C LEU A 242 15.88 -5.08 48.12
N ALA A 243 15.92 -4.18 49.10
CA ALA A 243 16.33 -2.78 48.92
C ALA A 243 17.81 -2.50 49.23
N THR A 244 18.64 -3.53 49.49
CA THR A 244 20.05 -3.35 49.89
C THR A 244 21.05 -4.21 49.12
N VAL A 245 20.95 -4.29 47.79
CA VAL A 245 22.08 -4.70 46.93
C VAL A 245 22.24 -3.72 45.80
#